data_AF-A0A2N3HRG6-F1
#
_entry.id   AF-A0A2N3HRG6-F1
#
_cell.length_a   1.000
_cell.length_b   1.000
_cell.length_c   1.000
_cell.angle_alpha   90.00
_cell.angle_beta   90.00
_cell.angle_gamma   90.00
#
_symmetry.space_group_name_H-M   'P 1'
#
loop_
_entity.id
_entity.type
_entity.pdbx_description
1 polymer ?
#
loop_
_entity_poly.entity_id
_entity_poly.type
_entity_poly.pdbx_seq_one_letter_code
_entity_poly.pdbx_strand_id
1 'polypeptide(L)'
;MKFNLLLFRTVVFFVLSLYAIKSNAQDGVDWSKVYADKYYFSMYAKQSVILYARRDTMIEVWINGVKDTADYSEGSRVDSYESWDSGMGYFLSFRPGALDNKLSIYSNRTVGFGTGSSGNYYVPEIEVSQLGSTRLYDTSTFKKRWTWSILNKEVSPEKIRQLNNTAYYLEQLGGAKCNDYAILILEEIIKVSPSRIVAYINLGDAYWNNKNYTMARSSYDKYCELMQAKGKKCKIPKRVFDRMK
;
A
#
# COMPACT_ATOMS: atom_id res chain seq x y z
N MET A 1 8.07 -38.48 2.35
CA MET A 1 7.69 -37.66 3.52
C MET A 1 7.06 -36.36 3.01
N LYS A 2 5.73 -36.19 3.08
CA LYS A 2 5.06 -34.97 2.59
C LYS A 2 5.33 -33.84 3.59
N PHE A 3 6.24 -32.93 3.25
CA PHE A 3 6.50 -31.73 4.05
C PHE A 3 5.25 -30.85 4.03
N ASN A 4 4.59 -30.69 5.17
CA ASN A 4 3.37 -29.89 5.28
C ASN A 4 3.76 -28.40 5.27
N LEU A 5 3.81 -27.82 4.07
CA LEU A 5 4.25 -26.45 3.82
C LEU A 5 3.48 -25.40 4.64
N LEU A 6 2.23 -25.72 5.01
CA LEU A 6 1.39 -24.90 5.87
C LEU A 6 1.94 -24.88 7.31
N LEU A 7 2.25 -26.04 7.87
CA LEU A 7 2.82 -26.18 9.21
C LEU A 7 4.19 -25.50 9.31
N PHE A 8 5.03 -25.65 8.28
CA PHE A 8 6.33 -24.99 8.21
C PHE A 8 6.20 -23.46 8.18
N ARG A 9 5.26 -22.92 7.38
CA ARG A 9 4.99 -21.48 7.36
C ARG A 9 4.47 -20.96 8.70
N THR A 10 3.58 -21.71 9.36
CA THR A 10 3.05 -21.32 10.68
C THR A 10 4.14 -21.32 11.74
N VAL A 11 5.02 -22.33 11.76
CA VAL A 11 6.13 -22.42 12.72
C VAL A 11 7.16 -21.31 12.47
N VAL A 12 7.54 -21.05 11.22
CA VAL A 12 8.44 -19.93 10.88
C VAL A 12 7.83 -18.58 11.26
N PHE A 13 6.53 -18.39 11.06
CA PHE A 13 5.81 -17.17 11.46
C PHE A 13 5.82 -16.98 12.98
N PHE A 14 5.60 -18.04 13.75
CA PHE A 14 5.67 -17.98 15.21
C PHE A 14 7.09 -17.71 15.72
N VAL A 15 8.10 -18.35 15.12
CA VAL A 15 9.51 -18.13 15.49
C VAL A 15 9.94 -16.69 15.17
N LEU A 16 9.56 -16.14 14.01
CA LEU A 16 9.85 -14.74 13.66
C LEU A 16 9.08 -13.75 14.55
N SER A 17 7.86 -14.07 14.98
CA SER A 17 7.11 -13.22 15.91
C SER A 17 7.67 -13.21 17.34
N LEU A 18 8.34 -14.31 17.75
CA LEU A 18 9.02 -14.43 19.05
C LEU A 18 10.44 -13.86 19.02
N TYR A 19 11.05 -13.75 17.83
CA TYR A 19 12.39 -13.18 17.58
C TYR A 19 12.34 -11.80 16.90
N ALA A 20 11.26 -11.04 17.06
CA ALA A 20 11.35 -9.60 16.82
C ALA A 20 12.33 -9.04 17.86
N ILE A 21 13.59 -8.84 17.44
CA ILE A 21 14.63 -8.24 18.27
C ILE A 21 14.16 -6.84 18.58
N LYS A 22 13.68 -6.64 19.81
CA LYS A 22 13.33 -5.33 20.32
C LYS A 22 14.61 -4.49 20.33
N SER A 23 14.71 -3.52 19.43
CA SER A 23 15.84 -2.59 19.44
C SER A 23 15.70 -1.64 20.64
N ASN A 24 16.80 -1.03 21.11
CA ASN A 24 16.73 -0.04 22.18
C ASN A 24 15.79 1.14 21.85
N ALA A 25 15.52 1.40 20.57
CA ALA A 25 14.56 2.41 20.11
C ALA A 25 13.09 2.03 20.38
N GLN A 26 12.81 0.77 20.68
CA GLN A 26 11.46 0.21 20.89
C GLN A 26 11.14 -0.03 22.37
N ASP A 27 12.04 0.32 23.28
CA ASP A 27 11.82 0.21 24.72
C ASP A 27 10.85 1.28 25.24
N GLY A 28 9.85 0.84 26.01
CA GLY A 28 8.81 1.71 26.56
C GLY A 28 7.62 2.01 25.63
N VAL A 29 7.64 1.52 24.38
CA VAL A 29 6.57 1.74 23.41
C VAL A 29 5.25 1.08 23.84
N ASP A 30 4.15 1.84 23.81
CA ASP A 30 2.80 1.30 23.99
C ASP A 30 2.32 0.61 22.69
N TRP A 31 2.50 -0.72 22.64
CA TRP A 31 2.13 -1.57 21.52
C TRP A 31 0.63 -1.53 21.14
N SER A 32 -0.24 -1.07 22.04
CA SER A 32 -1.67 -0.88 21.73
C SER A 32 -1.92 0.36 20.86
N LYS A 33 -1.00 1.35 20.90
CA LYS A 33 -0.98 2.49 19.98
C LYS A 33 -0.34 2.14 18.65
N VAL A 34 0.59 1.17 18.65
CA VAL A 34 1.22 0.68 17.43
C VAL A 34 0.14 0.11 16.51
N TYR A 35 0.12 0.64 15.30
CA TYR A 35 -0.91 0.46 14.29
C TYR A 35 -0.86 -0.94 13.65
N ALA A 36 -0.68 -1.98 14.46
CA ALA A 36 -0.52 -3.37 14.08
C ALA A 36 -1.63 -3.83 13.12
N ASP A 37 -1.21 -4.19 11.91
CA ASP A 37 -2.05 -4.58 10.78
C ASP A 37 -3.00 -3.52 10.23
N LYS A 38 -2.59 -2.25 10.29
CA LYS A 38 -3.34 -1.16 9.65
C LYS A 38 -2.70 -0.76 8.33
N TYR A 39 -3.58 -0.54 7.36
CA TYR A 39 -3.20 -0.12 6.02
C TYR A 39 -3.78 1.25 5.76
N TYR A 40 -2.93 2.13 5.25
CA TYR A 40 -3.25 3.51 4.93
C TYR A 40 -2.93 3.80 3.48
N PHE A 41 -3.73 4.61 2.80
CA PHE A 41 -3.50 4.93 1.39
C PHE A 41 -3.85 6.37 1.05
N SER A 42 -3.20 6.92 0.03
CA SER A 42 -3.49 8.26 -0.48
C SER A 42 -4.64 8.24 -1.48
N MET A 43 -5.62 9.13 -1.28
CA MET A 43 -6.70 9.36 -2.25
C MET A 43 -6.55 10.65 -3.06
N TYR A 44 -5.87 11.67 -2.54
CA TYR A 44 -5.83 13.02 -3.15
C TYR A 44 -4.41 13.50 -3.49
N ALA A 45 -3.39 12.70 -3.19
CA ALA A 45 -2.01 13.05 -3.46
C ALA A 45 -1.67 12.95 -4.96
N LYS A 46 -0.61 13.64 -5.38
CA LYS A 46 -0.01 13.53 -6.72
C LYS A 46 0.72 12.19 -6.91
N GLN A 47 1.25 11.63 -5.84
CA GLN A 47 1.87 10.32 -5.81
C GLN A 47 0.89 9.30 -5.23
N SER A 48 0.96 8.05 -5.67
CA SER A 48 0.30 6.96 -4.97
C SER A 48 1.14 6.58 -3.76
N VAL A 49 0.55 6.66 -2.58
CA VAL A 49 1.20 6.35 -1.31
C VAL A 49 0.39 5.28 -0.61
N ILE A 50 1.08 4.23 -0.18
CA ILE A 50 0.53 3.25 0.74
C ILE A 50 1.47 3.12 1.92
N LEU A 51 0.89 2.96 3.10
CA LEU A 51 1.61 2.68 4.33
C LEU A 51 0.97 1.46 4.98
N TYR A 52 1.78 0.45 5.25
CA TYR A 52 1.39 -0.72 6.01
C TYR A 52 2.15 -0.71 7.34
N ALA A 53 1.39 -0.58 8.43
CA ALA A 53 1.93 -0.70 9.77
C ALA A 53 1.88 -2.16 10.22
N ARG A 54 3.05 -2.80 10.21
CA ARG A 54 3.19 -4.22 10.52
C ARG A 54 3.13 -4.45 12.03
N ARG A 55 2.86 -5.70 12.42
CA ARG A 55 2.87 -6.11 13.83
C ARG A 55 4.26 -6.08 14.46
N ASP A 56 5.30 -6.27 13.65
CA ASP A 56 6.70 -6.33 14.07
C ASP A 56 7.37 -4.96 14.07
N THR A 57 6.59 -3.89 14.31
CA THR A 57 7.10 -2.50 14.48
C THR A 57 7.62 -1.84 13.20
N MET A 58 7.80 -2.62 12.14
CA MET A 58 8.19 -2.12 10.84
C MET A 58 7.03 -1.42 10.16
N ILE A 59 7.32 -0.27 9.57
CA ILE A 59 6.45 0.32 8.57
C ILE A 59 6.98 -0.01 7.19
N GLU A 60 6.06 -0.34 6.32
CA GLU A 60 6.32 -0.48 4.91
C GLU A 60 5.60 0.65 4.15
N VAL A 61 6.37 1.54 3.52
CA VAL A 61 5.85 2.67 2.74
C VAL A 61 6.08 2.40 1.25
N TRP A 62 5.05 2.57 0.44
CA TRP A 62 5.12 2.44 -1.00
C TRP A 62 4.84 3.80 -1.62
N ILE A 63 5.82 4.38 -2.32
CA ILE A 63 5.66 5.66 -3.03
C ILE A 63 5.79 5.40 -4.52
N ASN A 64 4.67 5.53 -5.24
CA ASN A 64 4.55 5.16 -6.65
C ASN A 64 5.03 3.73 -6.96
N GLY A 65 5.00 2.84 -5.97
CA GLY A 65 5.42 1.43 -6.10
C GLY A 65 6.87 1.16 -5.72
N VAL A 66 7.66 2.20 -5.45
CA VAL A 66 8.96 2.02 -4.78
C VAL A 66 8.66 1.76 -3.32
N LYS A 67 9.07 0.58 -2.85
CA LYS A 67 8.90 0.13 -1.48
C LYS A 67 10.08 0.59 -0.64
N ASP A 68 9.77 1.04 0.56
CA ASP A 68 10.72 1.38 1.61
C ASP A 68 10.24 0.79 2.95
N THR A 69 11.18 0.50 3.84
CA THR A 69 10.89 -0.02 5.17
C THR A 69 11.55 0.84 6.24
N ALA A 70 10.80 1.16 7.29
CA ALA A 70 11.24 2.08 8.32
C ALA A 70 10.90 1.54 9.72
N ASP A 71 11.80 1.73 10.67
CA ASP A 71 11.61 1.35 12.07
C ASP A 71 10.70 2.37 12.78
N TYR A 72 9.71 1.90 13.53
CA TYR A 72 8.90 2.79 14.37
C TYR A 72 9.68 3.36 15.55
N SER A 73 9.49 4.66 15.78
CA SER A 73 9.88 5.37 16.99
C SER A 73 8.70 6.19 17.53
N GLU A 74 8.25 5.88 18.75
CA GLU A 74 7.23 6.68 19.43
C GLU A 74 7.81 8.06 19.79
N GLY A 75 7.13 9.13 19.36
CA GLY A 75 7.58 10.48 19.62
C GLY A 75 6.74 11.18 20.68
N SER A 76 7.34 12.09 21.44
CA SER A 76 6.63 12.88 22.48
C SER A 76 5.54 13.82 21.92
N ARG A 77 5.57 14.11 20.61
CA ARG A 77 4.60 14.98 19.91
C ARG A 77 4.09 14.40 18.60
N VAL A 78 4.95 13.71 17.85
CA VAL A 78 4.69 13.15 16.53
C VAL A 78 5.46 11.85 16.45
N ASP A 79 4.78 10.78 16.07
CA ASP A 79 5.41 9.50 15.80
C ASP A 79 6.25 9.58 14.54
N SER A 80 7.42 8.94 14.54
CA SER A 80 8.33 8.96 13.40
C SER A 80 8.79 7.55 13.04
N TYR A 81 9.20 7.42 11.79
CA TYR A 81 9.72 6.19 11.23
C TYR A 81 10.92 6.54 10.37
N GLU A 82 12.04 5.90 10.61
CA GLU A 82 13.26 6.16 9.86
C GLU A 82 13.59 4.94 9.00
N SER A 83 13.70 5.14 7.69
CA SER A 83 14.26 4.15 6.79
C SER A 83 15.77 4.29 6.80
N TRP A 84 16.45 3.21 7.17
CA TRP A 84 17.87 3.11 7.00
C TRP A 84 18.21 3.07 5.51
N ASP A 85 17.55 2.21 4.72
CA ASP A 85 17.84 2.01 3.30
C ASP A 85 17.78 3.29 2.47
N SER A 86 16.80 4.17 2.70
CA SER A 86 16.65 5.42 1.92
C SER A 86 17.17 6.66 2.65
N GLY A 87 17.50 6.57 3.94
CA GLY A 87 17.81 7.73 4.78
C GLY A 87 16.64 8.70 4.91
N MET A 88 15.42 8.24 4.67
CA MET A 88 14.20 9.05 4.73
C MET A 88 13.53 8.87 6.08
N GLY A 89 13.28 10.00 6.75
CA GLY A 89 12.40 10.04 7.91
C GLY A 89 10.97 10.28 7.45
N TYR A 90 10.07 9.34 7.75
CA TYR A 90 8.63 9.47 7.60
C TYR A 90 8.02 9.84 8.94
N PHE A 91 7.34 10.97 9.00
CA PHE A 91 6.76 11.45 10.24
C PHE A 91 5.24 11.44 10.15
N LEU A 92 4.62 10.82 11.15
CA LEU A 92 3.20 10.57 11.22
C LEU A 92 2.55 11.44 12.29
N SER A 93 1.79 12.43 11.86
CA SER A 93 0.93 13.19 12.77
C SER A 93 -0.48 12.61 12.76
N PHE A 94 -0.85 11.94 13.85
CA PHE A 94 -2.21 11.52 14.12
C PHE A 94 -2.99 12.64 14.82
N ARG A 95 -4.23 12.87 14.39
CA ARG A 95 -5.19 13.72 15.11
C ARG A 95 -6.35 12.85 15.58
N PRO A 96 -6.30 12.31 16.81
CA PRO A 96 -7.42 11.57 17.39
C PRO A 96 -8.69 12.45 17.42
N GLY A 97 -9.84 11.90 17.06
CA GLY A 97 -11.15 12.58 17.17
C GLY A 97 -11.73 13.16 15.87
N ALA A 98 -11.01 13.15 14.75
CA ALA A 98 -11.64 13.37 13.44
C ALA A 98 -12.16 12.03 12.89
N LEU A 99 -13.38 12.02 12.35
CA LEU A 99 -14.16 10.87 11.85
C LEU A 99 -13.45 9.85 10.94
N ASP A 100 -12.18 10.06 10.56
CA ASP A 100 -11.47 9.29 9.53
C ASP A 100 -9.99 8.94 9.88
N ASN A 101 -9.53 9.04 11.14
CA ASN A 101 -8.16 8.70 11.57
C ASN A 101 -7.09 9.13 10.53
N LYS A 102 -7.00 10.44 10.31
CA LYS A 102 -6.15 10.99 9.24
C LYS A 102 -4.70 10.88 9.64
N LEU A 103 -3.92 10.29 8.74
CA LEU A 103 -2.49 10.18 8.86
C LEU A 103 -1.84 11.17 7.89
N SER A 104 -1.18 12.19 8.44
CA SER A 104 -0.31 13.04 7.63
C SER A 104 1.09 12.45 7.68
N ILE A 105 1.61 12.07 6.52
CA ILE A 105 2.99 11.65 6.33
C ILE A 105 3.76 12.79 5.65
N TYR A 106 4.92 13.12 6.19
CA TYR A 106 5.91 13.95 5.50
C TYR A 106 7.23 13.20 5.49
N SER A 107 7.94 13.27 4.37
CA SER A 107 9.31 12.78 4.30
C SER A 107 10.28 13.95 4.28
N ASN A 108 11.35 13.86 5.07
CA ASN A 108 12.49 14.76 4.94
C ASN A 108 13.75 13.91 4.71
N ARG A 109 14.71 14.42 3.92
CA ARG A 109 16.07 13.87 3.92
C ARG A 109 16.68 14.26 5.27
N THR A 110 16.36 13.48 6.28
CA THR A 110 17.02 13.59 7.56
C THR A 110 18.13 12.57 7.47
N VAL A 111 19.31 13.01 7.08
CA VAL A 111 20.55 12.34 7.50
C VAL A 111 20.38 12.17 9.01
N GLY A 112 20.26 10.92 9.46
CA GLY A 112 20.09 10.61 10.86
C GLY A 112 21.12 11.38 11.70
N PHE A 113 20.76 11.63 12.95
CA PHE A 113 21.63 12.21 13.97
C PHE A 113 22.87 11.33 14.30
N GLY A 114 23.28 10.44 13.40
CA GLY A 114 24.56 9.76 13.37
C GLY A 114 25.64 10.62 12.71
N THR A 115 25.80 11.88 13.14
CA THR A 115 27.06 12.59 12.92
C THR A 115 28.10 12.00 13.88
N GLY A 116 28.58 10.80 13.55
CA GLY A 116 30.02 10.59 13.71
C GLY A 116 30.70 11.75 12.99
N SER A 117 31.57 12.47 13.68
CA SER A 117 32.17 13.74 13.26
C SER A 117 33.11 13.63 12.04
N SER A 118 32.85 12.69 11.14
CA SER A 118 33.70 12.27 10.03
C SER A 118 32.88 12.23 8.75
N GLY A 119 32.49 13.41 8.23
CA GLY A 119 32.27 13.78 6.80
C GLY A 119 31.73 12.78 5.76
N ASN A 120 31.21 11.62 6.12
CA ASN A 120 30.79 10.56 5.22
C ASN A 120 29.29 10.76 4.96
N TYR A 121 28.97 11.27 3.78
CA TYR A 121 27.59 11.38 3.33
C TYR A 121 26.98 9.99 3.20
N TYR A 122 25.88 9.75 3.90
CA TYR A 122 25.05 8.57 3.70
C TYR A 122 24.55 8.56 2.25
N VAL A 123 24.87 7.49 1.51
CA VAL A 123 24.35 7.25 0.16
C VAL A 123 23.19 6.26 0.29
N PRO A 124 21.95 6.66 -0.01
CA PRO A 124 20.80 5.77 0.14
C PRO A 124 20.88 4.60 -0.85
N GLU A 125 20.54 3.41 -0.36
CA GLU A 125 20.41 2.19 -1.17
C GLU A 125 19.22 2.27 -2.13
N ILE A 126 18.16 2.98 -1.73
CA ILE A 126 16.95 3.20 -2.53
C ILE A 126 16.65 4.69 -2.62
N GLU A 127 16.59 5.21 -3.85
CA GLU A 127 16.13 6.58 -4.08
C GLU A 127 14.60 6.63 -4.09
N VAL A 128 14.03 7.10 -2.99
CA VAL A 128 12.59 7.32 -2.86
C VAL A 128 12.28 8.80 -3.11
N SER A 129 11.32 9.09 -3.99
CA SER A 129 10.92 10.48 -4.23
C SER A 129 10.38 11.10 -2.94
N GLN A 130 10.78 12.33 -2.62
CA GLN A 130 10.27 13.04 -1.46
C GLN A 130 8.75 13.12 -1.50
N LEU A 131 8.17 12.58 -0.44
CA LEU A 131 6.77 12.70 -0.11
C LEU A 131 6.58 14.02 0.63
N GLY A 132 6.09 15.03 -0.08
CA GLY A 132 5.54 16.22 0.58
C GLY A 132 4.41 15.82 1.56
N SER A 133 3.84 16.80 2.27
CA SER A 133 2.74 16.50 3.20
C SER A 133 1.57 15.82 2.48
N THR A 134 1.34 14.54 2.80
CA THR A 134 0.33 13.71 2.17
C THR A 134 -0.62 13.16 3.22
N ARG A 135 -1.91 13.24 2.92
CA ARG A 135 -2.95 12.65 3.76
C ARG A 135 -3.26 11.23 3.30
N LEU A 136 -3.19 10.30 4.25
CA LEU A 136 -3.58 8.91 4.08
C LEU A 136 -4.85 8.58 4.85
N TYR A 137 -5.56 7.56 4.36
CA TYR A 137 -6.83 7.08 4.88
C TYR A 137 -6.69 5.65 5.37
N ASP A 138 -7.13 5.39 6.60
CA ASP A 138 -7.15 4.06 7.20
C ASP A 138 -8.21 3.17 6.55
N THR A 139 -7.78 2.06 5.95
CA THR A 139 -8.67 1.05 5.35
C THR A 139 -9.68 0.49 6.35
N SER A 140 -9.42 0.44 7.66
CA SER A 140 -10.42 -0.06 8.62
C SER A 140 -11.61 0.88 8.80
N THR A 141 -11.42 2.20 8.63
CA THR A 141 -12.45 3.22 8.88
C THR A 141 -12.96 3.92 7.62
N PHE A 142 -12.29 3.75 6.49
CA PHE A 142 -12.62 4.46 5.27
C PHE A 142 -14.00 4.05 4.72
N LYS A 143 -14.92 5.01 4.59
CA LYS A 143 -16.31 4.73 4.18
C LYS A 143 -16.50 4.87 2.67
N LYS A 144 -17.23 3.93 2.06
CA LYS A 144 -17.63 3.94 0.63
C LYS A 144 -18.22 5.26 0.13
N ARG A 145 -18.94 6.01 0.98
CA ARG A 145 -19.49 7.33 0.62
C ARG A 145 -18.41 8.34 0.17
N TRP A 146 -17.18 8.22 0.69
CA TRP A 146 -16.09 9.13 0.36
C TRP A 146 -15.59 8.96 -1.08
N THR A 147 -15.56 7.74 -1.64
CA THR A 147 -15.12 7.54 -3.03
C THR A 147 -16.08 8.13 -4.04
N TRP A 148 -17.39 8.07 -3.77
CA TRP A 148 -18.39 8.63 -4.67
C TRP A 148 -18.27 10.16 -4.80
N SER A 149 -17.95 10.86 -3.71
CA SER A 149 -17.68 12.30 -3.74
C SER A 149 -16.47 12.69 -4.59
N ILE A 150 -15.51 11.78 -4.78
CA ILE A 150 -14.27 12.05 -5.53
C ILE A 150 -14.52 11.93 -7.03
N LEU A 151 -15.32 10.93 -7.42
CA LEU A 151 -15.48 10.54 -8.82
C LEU A 151 -16.71 11.17 -9.48
N ASN A 152 -17.61 11.78 -8.71
CA ASN A 152 -18.68 12.65 -9.22
C ASN A 152 -18.20 14.03 -9.69
N LYS A 153 -16.92 14.36 -9.52
CA LYS A 153 -16.29 15.54 -10.12
C LYS A 153 -15.53 15.09 -11.37
N GLU A 154 -15.34 15.97 -12.34
CA GLU A 154 -14.53 15.69 -13.53
C GLU A 154 -13.11 15.22 -13.10
N VAL A 155 -12.85 13.92 -13.22
CA VAL A 155 -11.63 13.28 -12.73
C VAL A 155 -10.61 13.33 -13.85
N SER A 156 -9.50 14.04 -13.64
CA SER A 156 -8.44 14.09 -14.63
C SER A 156 -7.88 12.69 -14.93
N PRO A 157 -7.39 12.42 -16.17
CA PRO A 157 -6.73 11.17 -16.49
C PRO A 157 -5.56 10.83 -15.56
N GLU A 158 -4.85 11.87 -15.11
CA GLU A 158 -3.81 11.78 -14.09
C GLU A 158 -4.34 11.18 -12.79
N LYS A 159 -5.50 11.66 -12.35
CA LYS A 159 -6.12 11.19 -11.12
C LYS A 159 -6.61 9.75 -11.23
N ILE A 160 -7.20 9.37 -12.36
CA ILE A 160 -7.55 7.98 -12.66
C ILE A 160 -6.30 7.08 -12.59
N ARG A 161 -5.18 7.51 -13.19
CA ARG A 161 -3.93 6.76 -13.16
C ARG A 161 -3.42 6.55 -11.73
N GLN A 162 -3.41 7.60 -10.91
CA GLN A 162 -2.98 7.51 -9.51
C GLN A 162 -3.87 6.57 -8.70
N LEU A 163 -5.20 6.67 -8.84
CA LEU A 163 -6.13 5.78 -8.13
C LEU A 163 -5.97 4.33 -8.58
N ASN A 164 -5.75 4.08 -9.88
CA ASN A 164 -5.45 2.76 -10.40
C ASN A 164 -4.16 2.19 -9.77
N ASN A 165 -3.12 3.02 -9.62
CA ASN A 165 -1.87 2.61 -8.98
C ASN A 165 -2.09 2.31 -7.49
N THR A 166 -2.85 3.15 -6.78
CA THR A 166 -3.21 2.89 -5.38
C THR A 166 -3.96 1.56 -5.23
N ALA A 167 -4.93 1.28 -6.11
CA ALA A 167 -5.64 0.01 -6.07
C ALA A 167 -4.72 -1.19 -6.36
N TYR A 168 -3.78 -1.05 -7.31
CA TYR A 168 -2.78 -2.07 -7.59
C TYR A 168 -1.93 -2.37 -6.35
N TYR A 169 -1.35 -1.36 -5.72
CA TYR A 169 -0.48 -1.56 -4.56
C TYR A 169 -1.26 -2.08 -3.33
N LEU A 170 -2.53 -1.68 -3.16
CA LEU A 170 -3.40 -2.26 -2.13
C LEU A 170 -3.58 -3.77 -2.35
N GLU A 171 -3.82 -4.19 -3.59
CA GLU A 171 -3.94 -5.62 -3.94
C GLU A 171 -2.64 -6.38 -3.69
N GLN A 172 -1.48 -5.79 -4.04
CA GLN A 172 -0.16 -6.41 -3.82
C GLN A 172 0.15 -6.65 -2.33
N LEU A 173 -0.37 -5.83 -1.42
CA LEU A 173 -0.22 -6.05 0.02
C LEU A 173 -1.01 -7.26 0.55
N GLY A 174 -2.00 -7.75 -0.20
CA GLY A 174 -2.62 -9.06 0.04
C GLY A 174 -3.56 -9.17 1.25
N GLY A 175 -3.73 -8.11 2.05
CA GLY A 175 -4.71 -8.08 3.14
C GLY A 175 -6.15 -8.10 2.61
N ALA A 176 -7.06 -8.85 3.27
CA ALA A 176 -8.47 -8.97 2.83
C ALA A 176 -9.14 -7.59 2.65
N LYS A 177 -8.93 -6.68 3.62
CA LYS A 177 -9.42 -5.30 3.53
C LYS A 177 -8.80 -4.53 2.36
N CYS A 178 -7.51 -4.73 2.06
CA CYS A 178 -6.87 -4.06 0.94
C CYS A 178 -7.47 -4.49 -0.41
N ASN A 179 -7.79 -5.78 -0.57
CA ASN A 179 -8.50 -6.25 -1.76
C ASN A 179 -9.90 -5.64 -1.88
N ASP A 180 -10.66 -5.55 -0.78
CA ASP A 180 -11.98 -4.88 -0.78
C ASP A 180 -11.89 -3.42 -1.25
N TYR A 181 -10.87 -2.67 -0.81
CA TYR A 181 -10.66 -1.29 -1.25
C TYR A 181 -10.11 -1.17 -2.66
N ALA A 182 -9.22 -2.07 -3.07
CA ALA A 182 -8.76 -2.13 -4.45
C ALA A 182 -9.95 -2.32 -5.39
N ILE A 183 -10.83 -3.29 -5.10
CA ILE A 183 -12.08 -3.54 -5.83
C ILE A 183 -12.93 -2.26 -5.86
N LEU A 184 -13.19 -1.66 -4.70
CA LEU A 184 -14.03 -0.46 -4.59
C LEU A 184 -13.49 0.70 -5.44
N ILE A 185 -12.19 0.96 -5.42
CA ILE A 185 -11.58 2.02 -6.24
C ILE A 185 -11.70 1.68 -7.73
N LEU A 186 -11.43 0.44 -8.12
CA LEU A 186 -11.40 -0.01 -9.51
C LEU A 186 -12.80 -0.05 -10.14
N GLU A 187 -13.81 -0.53 -9.41
CA GLU A 187 -15.21 -0.49 -9.82
C GLU A 187 -15.67 0.93 -10.15
N GLU A 188 -15.21 1.92 -9.39
CA GLU A 188 -15.57 3.31 -9.66
C GLU A 188 -14.75 3.92 -10.81
N ILE A 189 -13.48 3.55 -10.96
CA ILE A 189 -12.67 3.95 -12.13
C ILE A 189 -13.34 3.50 -13.42
N ILE A 190 -13.84 2.27 -13.51
CA ILE A 190 -14.45 1.76 -14.74
C ILE A 190 -15.81 2.42 -15.05
N LYS A 191 -16.50 2.99 -14.06
CA LYS A 191 -17.74 3.78 -14.30
C LYS A 191 -17.43 5.08 -15.03
N VAL A 192 -16.36 5.77 -14.66
CA VAL A 192 -15.97 7.06 -15.26
C VAL A 192 -15.01 6.91 -16.44
N SER A 193 -14.29 5.79 -16.52
CA SER A 193 -13.31 5.50 -17.57
C SER A 193 -13.43 4.04 -18.02
N PRO A 194 -14.52 3.68 -18.71
CA PRO A 194 -14.79 2.29 -19.15
C PRO A 194 -13.79 1.75 -20.17
N SER A 195 -12.93 2.62 -20.74
CA SER A 195 -11.85 2.23 -21.65
C SER A 195 -10.50 2.01 -20.94
N ARG A 196 -10.43 2.17 -19.60
CA ARG A 196 -9.20 2.00 -18.82
C ARG A 196 -8.82 0.52 -18.69
N ILE A 197 -8.12 0.02 -19.69
CA ILE A 197 -7.67 -1.38 -19.79
C ILE A 197 -6.98 -1.89 -18.51
N VAL A 198 -6.06 -1.08 -17.95
CA VAL A 198 -5.30 -1.47 -16.74
C VAL A 198 -6.19 -1.64 -15.51
N ALA A 199 -7.34 -0.95 -15.44
CA ALA A 199 -8.26 -1.12 -14.32
C ALA A 199 -8.92 -2.50 -14.34
N TYR A 200 -9.25 -3.05 -15.52
CA TYR A 200 -9.90 -4.35 -15.62
C TYR A 200 -9.01 -5.53 -15.22
N ILE A 201 -7.72 -5.53 -15.60
CA ILE A 201 -6.81 -6.60 -15.14
C ILE A 201 -6.58 -6.52 -13.64
N ASN A 202 -6.42 -5.31 -13.10
CA ASN A 202 -6.26 -5.13 -11.65
C ASN A 202 -7.53 -5.51 -10.89
N LEU A 203 -8.71 -5.25 -11.47
CA LEU A 203 -9.99 -5.62 -10.86
C LEU A 203 -10.15 -7.15 -10.86
N GLY A 204 -9.75 -7.81 -11.95
CA GLY A 204 -9.66 -9.26 -12.02
C GLY A 204 -8.71 -9.86 -10.99
N ASP A 205 -7.50 -9.28 -10.85
CA ASP A 205 -6.50 -9.71 -9.88
C ASP A 205 -7.03 -9.52 -8.43
N ALA A 206 -7.67 -8.38 -8.13
CA ALA A 206 -8.24 -8.10 -6.82
C ALA A 206 -9.45 -8.99 -6.46
N TYR A 207 -10.40 -9.20 -7.38
CA TYR A 207 -11.50 -10.14 -7.15
C TYR A 207 -11.02 -11.58 -6.99
N TRP A 208 -10.00 -11.98 -7.76
CA TRP A 208 -9.40 -13.31 -7.63
C TRP A 208 -8.82 -13.52 -6.23
N ASN A 209 -8.06 -12.55 -5.72
CA ASN A 209 -7.51 -12.61 -4.36
C ASN A 209 -8.61 -12.59 -3.29
N ASN A 210 -9.73 -11.90 -3.55
CA ASN A 210 -10.91 -11.92 -2.70
C ASN A 210 -11.81 -13.16 -2.91
N LYS A 211 -11.35 -14.16 -3.68
CA LYS A 211 -12.06 -15.42 -3.99
C LYS A 211 -13.39 -15.22 -4.73
N ASN A 212 -13.65 -14.05 -5.29
CA ASN A 212 -14.81 -13.78 -6.13
C ASN A 212 -14.49 -14.12 -7.59
N TYR A 213 -14.35 -15.41 -7.88
CA TYR A 213 -13.88 -15.89 -9.18
C TYR A 213 -14.81 -15.53 -10.35
N THR A 214 -16.11 -15.44 -10.10
CA THR A 214 -17.09 -15.02 -11.11
C THR A 214 -16.83 -13.58 -11.57
N MET A 215 -16.68 -12.66 -10.61
CA MET A 215 -16.37 -11.26 -10.94
C MET A 215 -14.95 -11.08 -11.48
N ALA A 216 -14.01 -11.91 -11.01
CA ALA A 216 -12.65 -11.94 -11.55
C ALA A 216 -12.65 -12.31 -13.05
N ARG A 217 -13.34 -13.40 -13.41
CA ARG A 217 -13.49 -13.84 -14.81
C ARG A 217 -14.12 -12.77 -15.68
N SER A 218 -15.23 -12.18 -15.24
CA SER A 218 -15.90 -11.09 -15.97
C SER A 218 -14.97 -9.88 -16.21
N SER A 219 -14.15 -9.52 -15.22
CA SER A 219 -13.18 -8.44 -15.34
C SER A 219 -12.05 -8.79 -16.32
N TYR A 220 -11.55 -10.02 -16.27
CA TYR A 220 -10.54 -10.52 -17.20
C TYR A 220 -11.06 -10.65 -18.64
N ASP A 221 -12.32 -11.06 -18.83
CA ASP A 221 -12.98 -11.08 -20.14
C ASP A 221 -12.97 -9.68 -20.77
N LYS A 222 -13.39 -8.67 -20.00
CA LYS A 222 -13.40 -7.29 -20.48
C LYS A 222 -11.99 -6.74 -20.74
N TYR A 223 -11.01 -7.10 -19.91
CA TYR A 223 -9.60 -6.80 -20.17
C TYR A 223 -9.13 -7.41 -21.50
N CYS A 224 -9.43 -8.69 -21.74
CA CYS A 224 -9.06 -9.40 -22.96
C CYS A 224 -9.72 -8.79 -24.20
N GLU A 225 -10.99 -8.41 -24.11
CA GLU A 225 -11.74 -7.72 -25.18
C GLU A 225 -11.04 -6.40 -25.56
N LEU A 226 -10.75 -5.54 -24.57
CA LEU A 226 -10.12 -4.25 -24.82
C LEU A 226 -8.68 -4.36 -25.33
N MET A 227 -7.91 -5.34 -24.83
CA MET A 227 -6.56 -5.61 -25.32
C MET A 227 -6.56 -6.07 -26.78
N GLN A 228 -7.52 -6.92 -27.16
CA GLN A 228 -7.69 -7.37 -28.54
C GLN A 228 -8.11 -6.23 -29.47
N ALA A 229 -9.07 -5.40 -29.05
CA ALA A 229 -9.50 -4.21 -29.79
C ALA A 229 -8.36 -3.20 -30.04
N LYS A 230 -7.31 -3.21 -29.20
CA LYS A 230 -6.09 -2.40 -29.37
C LYS A 230 -4.94 -3.12 -30.10
N GLY A 231 -5.17 -4.33 -30.63
CA GLY A 231 -4.14 -5.14 -31.30
C GLY A 231 -3.04 -5.66 -30.34
N LYS A 232 -3.30 -5.72 -29.04
CA LYS A 232 -2.33 -6.08 -27.99
C LYS A 232 -2.55 -7.48 -27.41
N LYS A 233 -3.22 -8.39 -28.14
CA LYS A 233 -3.51 -9.75 -27.67
C LYS A 233 -2.28 -10.49 -27.13
N CYS A 234 -1.12 -10.35 -27.78
CA CYS A 234 0.14 -10.97 -27.37
C CYS A 234 0.71 -10.44 -26.03
N LYS A 235 0.20 -9.30 -25.52
CA LYS A 235 0.60 -8.71 -24.24
C LYS A 235 -0.31 -9.13 -23.07
N ILE A 236 -1.34 -9.95 -23.32
CA ILE A 236 -2.20 -10.48 -22.26
C ILE A 236 -1.39 -11.48 -21.43
N PRO A 237 -1.22 -11.27 -20.11
CA PRO A 237 -0.44 -12.18 -19.28
C PRO A 237 -1.07 -13.58 -19.21
N LYS A 238 -0.24 -14.63 -19.26
CA LYS A 238 -0.70 -16.03 -19.16
C LYS A 238 -1.61 -16.27 -17.95
N ARG A 239 -1.32 -15.64 -16.80
CA ARG A 239 -2.12 -15.75 -15.57
C ARG A 239 -3.59 -15.40 -15.76
N VAL A 240 -3.91 -14.52 -16.70
CA VAL A 240 -5.30 -14.12 -17.01
C VAL A 240 -6.06 -15.35 -17.52
N PHE A 241 -5.52 -16.03 -18.53
CA PHE A 241 -6.15 -17.24 -19.08
C PHE A 241 -6.19 -18.39 -18.07
N ASP A 242 -5.16 -18.55 -17.25
CA ASP A 242 -5.14 -19.61 -16.23
C ASP A 242 -6.20 -19.39 -15.14
N ARG A 243 -6.47 -18.13 -14.77
CA ARG A 243 -7.49 -17.73 -13.79
C ARG A 243 -8.91 -17.66 -14.37
N MET A 244 -9.07 -17.82 -15.68
CA MET A 244 -10.38 -17.84 -16.33
C MET A 244 -10.93 -19.25 -16.53
N LYS A 245 -10.07 -20.28 -16.45
CA LYS A 245 -10.48 -21.69 -16.48
C LYS A 245 -11.35 -22.03 -15.26
#